data_AF-A0A2V9WXF2-F1
#
_entry.id   AF-A0A2V9WXF2-F1
#
_cell.length_a   1.000
_cell.length_b   1.000
_cell.length_c   1.000
_cell.angle_alpha   90.00
_cell.angle_beta   90.00
_cell.angle_gamma   90.00
#
_symmetry.space_group_name_H-M   'P 1'
#
loop_
_entity.id
_entity.type
_entity.pdbx_description
1 polymer ?
#
loop_
_entity_poly.entity_id
_entity_poly.type
_entity_poly.pdbx_seq_one_letter_code
_entity_poly.pdbx_strand_id
1 'polypeptide(L)'
;MLGNGTVLLTGGTDATNSSVASAEVFDPSSGTFATTGSMGTPRSAHRATLLNDGTVLVEGGTDENGSPLVAAELYDPSTGQFAPTGSLQSPRYRHTATLLVNGNVLVTGGANTIGILVTAELYQ
;
A
#
# COMPACT_ATOMS: atom_id res chain seq x y z
N MET A 1 4.88 -10.82 -3.34
CA MET A 1 5.90 -11.74 -2.81
C MET A 1 7.21 -10.99 -2.77
N LEU A 2 7.88 -10.96 -1.62
CA LEU A 2 9.14 -10.28 -1.40
C LEU A 2 10.30 -11.12 -1.97
N GLY A 3 11.50 -10.53 -2.07
CA GLY A 3 12.66 -11.18 -2.67
C GLY A 3 13.11 -12.48 -1.97
N ASN A 4 12.72 -12.67 -0.70
CA ASN A 4 12.99 -13.88 0.08
C ASN A 4 11.87 -14.95 -0.02
N GLY A 5 10.87 -14.75 -0.86
CA GLY A 5 9.76 -15.70 -1.06
C GLY A 5 8.59 -15.54 -0.08
N THR A 6 8.67 -14.63 0.89
CA THR A 6 7.54 -14.35 1.79
C THR A 6 6.54 -13.37 1.17
N VAL A 7 5.37 -13.21 1.77
CA VAL A 7 4.31 -12.31 1.30
C VAL A 7 4.02 -11.28 2.38
N LEU A 8 4.12 -10.00 2.05
CA LEU A 8 3.64 -8.92 2.90
C LEU A 8 2.11 -8.78 2.74
N LEU A 9 1.41 -8.77 3.87
CA LEU A 9 0.01 -8.37 3.98
C LEU A 9 -0.03 -7.07 4.79
N THR A 10 -0.77 -6.08 4.32
CA THR A 10 -0.81 -4.75 4.94
C THR A 10 -2.24 -4.21 4.94
N GLY A 11 -2.60 -3.53 6.02
CA GLY A 11 -3.85 -2.80 6.17
C GLY A 11 -5.10 -3.67 6.02
N GLY A 12 -6.13 -3.11 5.39
CA GLY A 12 -7.46 -3.73 5.30
C GLY A 12 -8.40 -3.18 6.36
N THR A 13 -9.45 -3.93 6.69
CA THR A 13 -10.46 -3.55 7.68
C THR A 13 -10.57 -4.60 8.77
N ASP A 14 -10.77 -4.17 10.01
CA ASP A 14 -11.07 -5.05 11.13
C ASP A 14 -12.54 -5.50 11.16
N ALA A 15 -12.92 -6.25 12.20
CA ALA A 15 -14.29 -6.75 12.40
C ALA A 15 -15.33 -5.64 12.60
N THR A 16 -14.92 -4.40 12.85
CA THR A 16 -15.79 -3.23 13.00
C THR A 16 -15.89 -2.40 11.71
N ASN A 17 -15.24 -2.83 10.63
CA ASN A 17 -15.04 -2.11 9.38
C ASN A 17 -14.14 -0.87 9.51
N SER A 18 -13.32 -0.77 10.57
CA SER A 18 -12.32 0.28 10.68
C SER A 18 -11.07 -0.11 9.90
N SER A 19 -10.49 0.85 9.15
CA SER A 19 -9.21 0.63 8.47
C SER A 19 -8.10 0.38 9.49
N VAL A 20 -7.21 -0.57 9.21
CA VAL A 20 -6.08 -0.91 10.11
C VAL A 20 -4.73 -0.52 9.51
N ALA A 21 -3.75 -0.33 10.40
CA ALA A 21 -2.36 -0.01 10.03
C ALA A 21 -1.41 -1.21 10.15
N SER A 22 -1.88 -2.31 10.76
CA SER A 22 -1.09 -3.51 10.99
C SER A 22 -0.66 -4.16 9.69
N ALA A 23 0.50 -4.80 9.74
CA ALA A 23 0.99 -5.67 8.67
C ALA A 23 1.54 -6.97 9.26
N GLU A 24 1.51 -8.00 8.43
CA GLU A 24 2.04 -9.32 8.72
C GLU A 24 2.79 -9.86 7.51
N VAL A 25 3.73 -10.75 7.77
CA VAL A 25 4.47 -11.47 6.74
C VAL A 25 4.06 -12.93 6.81
N PHE A 26 3.55 -13.44 5.70
CA PHE A 26 3.29 -14.86 5.51
C PHE A 26 4.51 -15.54 4.90
N ASP A 27 4.98 -16.61 5.52
CA ASP A 27 6.00 -17.50 4.96
C ASP A 27 5.34 -18.75 4.37
N PRO A 28 5.28 -18.87 3.02
CA PRO A 28 4.68 -20.03 2.36
C PRO A 28 5.39 -21.36 2.64
N SER A 29 6.67 -21.32 3.02
CA SER A 29 7.46 -22.54 3.26
C SER A 29 7.08 -23.22 4.57
N SER A 30 6.75 -22.43 5.59
CA SER A 30 6.31 -22.90 6.91
C SER A 30 4.80 -22.82 7.10
N GLY A 31 4.09 -22.07 6.26
CA GLY A 31 2.65 -21.83 6.39
C GLY A 31 2.30 -20.95 7.59
N THR A 32 3.23 -20.09 8.03
CA THR A 32 3.07 -19.28 9.25
C THR A 32 2.98 -17.79 8.94
N PHE A 33 2.32 -17.06 9.83
CA PHE A 33 2.25 -15.60 9.82
C PHE A 33 3.10 -15.05 10.98
N ALA A 34 3.82 -13.96 10.72
CA ALA A 34 4.54 -13.21 11.73
C ALA A 34 4.21 -11.72 11.61
N THR A 35 3.98 -11.05 12.74
CA THR A 35 3.77 -9.60 12.75
C THR A 35 5.05 -8.88 12.33
N THR A 36 4.91 -7.76 11.64
CA THR A 36 6.02 -6.86 11.26
C THR A 36 5.72 -5.43 11.72
N GLY A 37 6.48 -4.43 11.25
CA GLY A 37 6.16 -3.04 11.50
C GLY A 37 4.75 -2.67 11.02
N SER A 38 4.22 -1.55 11.50
CA SER A 38 2.92 -1.02 11.11
C SER A 38 3.09 0.26 10.30
N MET A 39 2.14 0.52 9.39
CA MET A 39 2.04 1.81 8.72
C MET A 39 1.76 2.92 9.74
N GLY A 40 2.16 4.16 9.41
CA GLY A 40 1.79 5.35 10.16
C GLY A 40 0.33 5.74 9.94
N THR A 41 -0.25 5.44 8.77
CA THR A 41 -1.66 5.71 8.46
C THR A 41 -2.44 4.40 8.24
N PRO A 42 -3.50 4.11 9.02
CA PRO A 42 -4.37 2.98 8.75
C PRO A 42 -5.05 3.15 7.39
N ARG A 43 -5.13 2.07 6.62
CA ARG A 43 -5.69 2.15 5.26
C ARG A 43 -6.32 0.86 4.77
N SER A 44 -7.44 0.99 4.09
CA SER A 44 -8.09 -0.08 3.32
C SER A 44 -8.25 0.32 1.84
N ALA A 45 -8.47 -0.65 0.96
CA ALA A 45 -8.62 -0.44 -0.49
C ALA A 45 -7.47 0.37 -1.15
N HIS A 46 -6.29 0.30 -0.54
CA HIS A 46 -5.03 0.84 -1.05
C HIS A 46 -4.39 -0.14 -2.04
N ARG A 47 -3.21 0.22 -2.56
CA ARG A 47 -2.38 -0.69 -3.36
C ARG A 47 -1.00 -0.87 -2.70
N ALA A 48 -0.42 -2.04 -2.91
CA ALA A 48 0.94 -2.37 -2.50
C ALA A 48 1.73 -2.85 -3.73
N THR A 49 2.84 -2.17 -4.04
CA THR A 49 3.65 -2.41 -5.24
C THR A 49 5.08 -2.71 -4.83
N LEU A 50 5.58 -3.91 -5.15
CA LEU A 50 6.99 -4.26 -4.98
C LEU A 50 7.82 -3.45 -5.98
N LEU A 51 8.80 -2.71 -5.50
CA LEU A 51 9.71 -1.90 -6.32
C LEU A 51 10.97 -2.68 -6.73
N ASN A 52 11.71 -2.15 -7.69
CA ASN A 52 12.92 -2.78 -8.23
C ASN A 52 14.04 -2.97 -7.19
N ASP A 53 14.06 -2.15 -6.14
CA ASP A 53 15.03 -2.24 -5.04
C ASP A 53 14.62 -3.22 -3.94
N GLY A 54 13.44 -3.85 -4.08
CA GLY A 54 12.91 -4.82 -3.12
C GLY A 54 12.06 -4.22 -2.01
N THR A 55 11.94 -2.89 -1.92
CA THR A 55 10.98 -2.23 -1.02
C THR A 55 9.56 -2.34 -1.56
N VAL A 56 8.55 -2.11 -0.71
CA VAL A 56 7.13 -2.12 -1.14
C VAL A 56 6.54 -0.74 -0.92
N LEU A 57 6.12 -0.09 -2.01
CA LEU A 57 5.30 1.12 -1.95
C LEU A 57 3.87 0.73 -1.56
N VAL A 58 3.32 1.43 -0.58
CA VAL A 58 1.94 1.31 -0.15
C VAL A 58 1.27 2.68 -0.23
N GLU A 59 0.35 2.85 -1.17
CA GLU A 59 -0.21 4.15 -1.53
C GLU A 59 -1.73 4.20 -1.58
N GLY A 60 -2.27 5.38 -1.26
CA GLY A 60 -3.71 5.67 -1.29
C GLY A 60 -4.53 4.79 -0.35
N GLY A 61 -5.77 4.52 -0.76
CA GLY A 61 -6.78 3.85 0.06
C GLY A 61 -7.64 4.84 0.83
N THR A 62 -8.36 4.35 1.83
CA THR A 62 -9.17 5.14 2.74
C THR A 62 -8.72 4.96 4.17
N ASP A 63 -8.71 6.03 4.96
CA ASP A 63 -8.42 5.99 6.39
C ASP A 63 -9.56 5.36 7.23
N GLU A 64 -9.45 5.45 8.56
CA GLU A 64 -10.47 4.98 9.51
C GLU A 64 -11.82 5.72 9.40
N ASN A 65 -11.83 6.94 8.85
CA ASN A 65 -13.04 7.73 8.62
C ASN A 65 -13.62 7.50 7.21
N GLY A 66 -13.03 6.59 6.42
CA GLY A 66 -13.40 6.38 5.02
C GLY A 66 -12.91 7.49 4.09
N SER A 67 -12.02 8.38 4.55
CA SER A 67 -11.52 9.49 3.75
C SER A 67 -10.42 9.00 2.80
N PRO A 68 -10.51 9.28 1.49
CA PRO A 68 -9.47 8.93 0.51
C PRO A 68 -8.12 9.56 0.84
N LEU A 69 -7.05 8.79 0.69
CA LEU A 69 -5.69 9.18 1.07
C LEU A 69 -4.83 9.58 -0.15
N VAL A 70 -3.99 10.60 0.05
CA VAL A 70 -2.80 10.87 -0.80
C VAL A 70 -1.53 10.22 -0.25
N ALA A 71 -1.54 9.80 1.02
CA ALA A 71 -0.37 9.32 1.72
C ALA A 71 0.18 8.04 1.07
N ALA A 72 1.51 7.94 1.03
CA ALA A 72 2.21 6.71 0.69
C ALA A 72 3.35 6.44 1.66
N GLU A 73 3.65 5.16 1.84
CA GLU A 73 4.67 4.67 2.75
C GLU A 73 5.48 3.57 2.06
N LEU A 74 6.77 3.47 2.38
CA LEU A 74 7.64 2.39 1.92
C LEU A 74 7.83 1.40 3.06
N TYR A 75 7.60 0.12 2.77
CA TYR A 75 8.04 -0.98 3.62
C TYR A 75 9.40 -1.47 3.15
N ASP A 76 10.36 -1.52 4.07
CA ASP A 76 11.67 -2.14 3.85
C ASP A 76 11.69 -3.55 4.48
N PRO A 77 11.70 -4.62 3.67
CA PRO A 77 11.75 -5.99 4.17
C PRO A 77 12.98 -6.34 5.00
N SER A 78 14.09 -5.61 4.83
CA SER A 78 15.34 -5.89 5.55
C SER A 78 15.27 -5.45 7.02
N THR A 79 14.48 -4.42 7.31
CA THR A 79 14.28 -3.86 8.65
C THR A 79 12.89 -4.17 9.22
N GLY A 80 11.96 -4.56 8.37
CA GLY A 80 10.56 -4.78 8.73
C GLY A 80 9.84 -3.50 9.14
N GLN A 81 10.30 -2.34 8.67
CA GLN A 81 9.76 -1.03 9.05
C GLN A 81 9.05 -0.35 7.88
N PHE A 82 8.05 0.47 8.23
CA PHE A 82 7.42 1.42 7.32
C PHE A 82 8.01 2.81 7.53
N ALA A 83 8.16 3.56 6.43
CA ALA A 83 8.54 4.97 6.48
C ALA A 83 7.66 5.80 5.53
N PRO A 84 7.25 7.01 5.92
CA PRO A 84 6.56 7.91 5.01
C PRO A 84 7.46 8.29 3.83
N THR A 85 6.85 8.45 2.66
CA THR A 85 7.53 8.88 1.43
C THR A 85 6.70 9.99 0.74
N GLY A 86 6.91 10.25 -0.54
CA GLY A 86 6.10 11.17 -1.34
C GLY A 86 4.60 10.83 -1.33
N SER A 87 3.79 11.67 -1.97
CA SER A 87 2.33 11.52 -1.98
C SER A 87 1.75 11.48 -3.39
N LEU A 88 0.57 10.86 -3.52
CA LEU A 88 -0.25 11.02 -4.72
C LEU A 88 -0.69 12.48 -4.88
N GLN A 89 -0.86 12.92 -6.13
CA GLN A 89 -1.36 14.24 -6.51
C GLN A 89 -2.86 14.39 -6.20
N SER A 90 -3.61 13.28 -6.27
CA SER A 90 -5.03 13.26 -5.93
C SER A 90 -5.33 12.09 -5.00
N PRO A 91 -6.08 12.31 -3.91
CA PRO A 91 -6.40 11.21 -3.01
C PRO A 91 -7.25 10.19 -3.75
N ARG A 92 -6.96 8.90 -3.58
CA ARG A 92 -7.68 7.84 -4.29
C ARG A 92 -7.67 6.50 -3.57
N TYR A 93 -8.74 5.75 -3.74
CA TYR A 93 -8.90 4.37 -3.29
C TYR A 93 -9.44 3.49 -4.42
N ARG A 94 -9.29 2.15 -4.30
CA ARG A 94 -9.66 1.18 -5.35
C ARG A 94 -9.03 1.46 -6.72
N HIS A 95 -7.90 2.14 -6.74
CA HIS A 95 -7.12 2.37 -7.94
C HIS A 95 -6.26 1.14 -8.26
N THR A 96 -5.68 1.11 -9.46
CA THR A 96 -4.63 0.16 -9.80
C THR A 96 -3.28 0.85 -9.86
N ALA A 97 -2.23 0.14 -9.48
CA ALA A 97 -0.86 0.62 -9.61
C ALA A 97 0.00 -0.43 -10.30
N THR A 98 0.86 0.03 -11.20
CA THR A 98 1.76 -0.81 -12.01
C THR A 98 3.15 -0.22 -11.97
N LEU A 99 4.13 -1.00 -11.50
CA LEU A 99 5.54 -0.65 -11.62
C LEU A 99 5.94 -0.66 -13.11
N LEU A 100 6.53 0.44 -13.56
CA LEU A 100 7.09 0.59 -14.89
C LEU A 100 8.57 0.20 -14.90
N VAL A 101 9.07 -0.16 -16.09
CA VAL A 101 10.47 -0.58 -16.29
C VAL A 101 11.47 0.48 -15.83
N ASN A 102 11.11 1.76 -15.90
CA ASN A 102 11.96 2.87 -15.47
C ASN A 102 11.96 3.10 -13.94
N GLY A 103 11.23 2.30 -13.15
CA GLY A 103 11.14 2.42 -11.70
C GLY A 103 9.96 3.24 -11.18
N ASN A 104 9.27 4.00 -12.04
CA ASN A 104 8.09 4.76 -11.64
C ASN A 104 6.89 3.84 -11.43
N VAL A 105 5.95 4.25 -10.58
CA VAL A 105 4.67 3.54 -10.41
C VAL A 105 3.56 4.32 -11.12
N LEU A 106 2.95 3.71 -12.14
CA LEU A 106 1.78 4.24 -12.83
C LEU A 106 0.52 3.90 -12.03
N VAL A 107 -0.14 4.94 -11.53
CA VAL A 107 -1.36 4.85 -10.74
C VAL A 107 -2.54 5.30 -11.59
N THR A 108 -3.56 4.47 -11.76
CA THR A 108 -4.69 4.71 -12.68
C THR A 108 -6.04 4.51 -12.00
N GLY A 109 -6.97 5.40 -12.33
CA GLY A 109 -8.37 5.31 -11.92
C GLY A 109 -8.59 5.34 -10.41
N GLY A 110 -9.54 4.55 -9.95
CA GLY A 110 -10.03 4.58 -8.57
C GLY A 110 -11.14 5.60 -8.36
N ALA A 111 -11.37 5.95 -7.11
CA ALA A 111 -12.38 6.92 -6.71
C ALA A 111 -11.86 7.84 -5.61
N ASN A 112 -12.53 8.98 -5.44
CA ASN A 112 -12.34 9.88 -4.32
C ASN A 112 -13.69 10.48 -3.89
N THR A 113 -13.67 11.52 -3.05
CA THR A 113 -14.90 12.18 -2.55
C THR A 113 -15.75 12.84 -3.64
N ILE A 114 -15.20 13.10 -4.83
CA ILE A 114 -15.88 13.72 -5.96
C ILE A 114 -16.47 12.65 -6.90
N GLY A 115 -15.94 11.43 -6.90
CA GLY A 115 -16.46 10.30 -7.68
C GLY A 115 -15.37 9.43 -8.31
N ILE A 116 -15.72 8.76 -9.40
CA ILE A 116 -14.79 7.92 -10.17
C ILE A 116 -13.75 8.81 -10.86
N LEU A 117 -12.49 8.42 -10.72
CA LEU A 117 -11.37 9.07 -11.39
C LEU A 117 -11.14 8.46 -12.77
N VAL A 118 -11.06 9.32 -13.78
CA VAL A 118 -10.63 8.97 -15.14
C VAL A 118 -9.19 9.43 -15.41
N THR A 119 -8.41 9.64 -14.35
CA THR A 119 -7.05 10.16 -14.40
C THR A 119 -6.02 9.09 -14.06
N ALA A 120 -4.81 9.34 -14.51
CA ALA A 120 -3.61 8.60 -14.15
C ALA A 120 -2.55 9.57 -13.61
N GLU A 121 -1.65 9.07 -12.78
CA GLU A 121 -0.47 9.79 -12.32
C GLU A 121 0.74 8.85 -12.23
N LEU A 122 1.95 9.43 -12.30
CA LEU A 122 3.19 8.72 -12.03
C LEU A 122 3.66 9.09 -10.63
N TYR A 123 3.84 8.07 -9.79
CA TYR A 123 4.58 8.18 -8.54
C TYR A 123 6.06 7.92 -8.82
N GLN A 124 6.93 8.80 -8.32
CA GLN A 124 8.37 8.86 -8.58
C GLN A 124 9.14 8.90 -7.27
#